data_AF-A0A2V8M335-F1
#
_entry.id   AF-A0A2V8M335-F1
#
_cell.length_a   1.000
_cell.length_b   1.000
_cell.length_c   1.000
_cell.angle_alpha   90.00
_cell.angle_beta   90.00
_cell.angle_gamma   90.00
#
_symmetry.space_group_name_H-M   'P 1'
#
loop_
_entity.id
_entity.type
_entity.pdbx_description
1 polymer ?
#
loop_
_entity_poly.entity_id
_entity_poly.type
_entity_poly.pdbx_seq_one_letter_code
_entity_poly.pdbx_strand_id
1 'polypeptide(L)' 'MIKQSSAIEQFRALHESGCFVLPNPWDIGSAVYLQHLGFKALATTSAGFAFSKG' A
#
# COMPACT_ATOMS: atom_id res chain seq x y z
N MET A 1 15.18 -23.32 0.60
CA MET A 1 13.88 -22.66 0.30
C MET A 1 13.77 -21.45 1.21
N ILE A 2 13.79 -20.23 0.69
CA ILE A 2 13.61 -19.01 1.50
C ILE A 2 12.13 -18.91 1.85
N LYS A 3 11.80 -18.83 3.14
CA LYS A 3 10.44 -18.63 3.61
C LYS A 3 10.06 -17.18 3.33
N GLN A 4 9.14 -16.95 2.39
CA GLN A 4 8.61 -15.62 2.13
C GLN A 4 7.84 -15.15 3.37
N SER A 5 8.22 -14.01 3.94
CA SER A 5 7.45 -13.38 5.02
C SER A 5 6.06 -13.00 4.50
N SER A 6 5.02 -13.20 5.32
CA SER A 6 3.65 -12.78 4.99
C SER A 6 3.56 -11.25 4.84
N ALA A 7 2.54 -10.78 4.13
CA ALA A 7 2.28 -9.33 4.02
C ALA A 7 2.06 -8.67 5.39
N ILE A 8 1.49 -9.40 6.35
CA ILE A 8 1.27 -8.95 7.73
C ILE A 8 2.61 -8.71 8.44
N GLU A 9 3.54 -9.67 8.35
CA GLU A 9 4.87 -9.55 8.96
C GLU A 9 5.67 -8.39 8.33
N GLN A 10 5.64 -8.26 7.00
CA GLN A 10 6.33 -7.17 6.30
C GLN A 10 5.76 -5.80 6.66
N PHE A 11 4.44 -5.66 6.72
CA PHE A 11 3.80 -4.40 7.10
C PHE A 11 4.09 -4.03 8.56
N ARG A 12 4.11 -5.02 9.47
CA ARG A 12 4.51 -4.81 10.87
C ARG A 12 5.96 -4.33 10.97
N ALA A 13 6.88 -4.99 10.25
CA ALA A 13 8.28 -4.60 10.23
C ALA A 13 8.49 -3.16 9.74
N LEU A 14 7.70 -2.70 8.76
CA LEU A 14 7.74 -1.30 8.32
C LEU A 14 7.40 -0.33 9.47
N HIS A 15 6.39 -0.62 10.29
CA HIS A 15 6.03 0.23 11.44
C HIS A 15 7.07 0.19 12.56
N GLU A 16 7.65 -0.98 12.81
CA GLU A 16 8.71 -1.14 13.80
C GLU A 16 10.00 -0.41 13.38
N SER A 17 10.24 -0.28 12.07
CA SER A 17 11.42 0.42 11.52
C SER A 17 11.33 1.95 11.54
N GLY A 18 10.16 2.51 11.86
CA GLY A 18 9.92 3.95 11.94
C GLY A 18 8.89 4.44 10.93
N CYS A 19 9.05 5.69 10.46
CA CYS A 19 8.11 6.32 9.54
C CYS A 19 8.38 5.90 8.08
N PHE A 20 7.31 5.59 7.36
CA PHE A 20 7.35 5.31 5.93
C PHE A 20 6.13 5.93 5.22
N VAL A 21 6.24 6.12 3.91
CA VAL A 21 5.14 6.67 3.11
C VAL A 21 4.18 5.55 2.74
N LEU A 22 2.90 5.75 3.06
CA LEU A 22 1.79 4.84 2.76
C LEU A 22 0.76 5.60 1.91
N PRO A 23 0.84 5.52 0.57
CA PRO A 23 -0.12 6.19 -0.30
C PRO A 23 -1.45 5.43 -0.35
N ASN A 24 -2.52 6.17 -0.66
CA ASN A 24 -3.90 5.68 -0.64
C ASN A 24 -4.51 5.72 -2.05
N PRO A 25 -4.21 4.76 -2.95
CA PRO A 25 -4.93 4.62 -4.22
C PRO A 25 -6.43 4.37 -4.02
N TRP A 26 -7.22 4.77 -5.01
CA TRP A 26 -8.68 4.57 -5.03
C TRP A 26 -9.16 3.63 -6.15
N ASP A 27 -8.25 3.18 -7.03
CA ASP A 27 -8.53 2.23 -8.10
C ASP A 27 -7.34 1.31 -8.39
N ILE A 28 -7.52 0.36 -9.32
CA ILE A 28 -6.49 -0.62 -9.69
C ILE A 28 -5.30 0.05 -10.38
N GLY A 29 -5.56 1.02 -11.28
CA GLY A 29 -4.53 1.68 -12.07
C GLY A 29 -3.54 2.44 -11.20
N SER A 30 -4.06 3.22 -10.24
CA SER A 30 -3.25 3.94 -9.26
C SER A 30 -2.49 3.01 -8.32
N ALA A 31 -3.08 1.89 -7.88
CA ALA A 31 -2.38 0.90 -7.06
C ALA A 31 -1.19 0.27 -7.80
N VAL A 32 -1.38 -0.14 -9.06
CA VAL A 32 -0.33 -0.70 -9.90
C VAL A 32 0.76 0.34 -10.16
N TYR A 33 0.39 1.59 -10.46
CA TYR A 33 1.34 2.68 -10.67
C TYR A 33 2.22 2.91 -9.44
N LEU A 34 1.63 3.00 -8.25
CA LEU A 34 2.37 3.23 -7.00
C LEU A 34 3.27 2.05 -6.64
N GLN A 35 2.86 0.80 -6.93
CA GLN A 35 3.74 -0.36 -6.78
C GLN A 35 4.99 -0.23 -7.67
N HIS A 36 4.83 0.17 -8.94
CA HIS A 36 5.96 0.36 -9.86
C HIS A 36 6.91 1.48 -9.43
N LEU A 37 6.42 2.50 -8.71
CA LEU A 37 7.26 3.54 -8.09
C LEU A 37 8.04 3.04 -6.86
N GLY A 38 7.79 1.82 -6.38
CA GLY A 38 8.59 1.17 -5.33
C GLY A 38 8.08 1.40 -3.90
N PHE A 39 6.86 1.90 -3.72
CA PHE A 39 6.23 1.98 -2.39
C PHE A 39 6.11 0.58 -1.78
N LYS A 40 6.49 0.45 -0.51
CA LYS A 40 6.56 -0.85 0.19
C LYS A 40 5.21 -1.38 0.67
N ALA A 41 4.22 -0.50 0.78
CA ALA A 41 2.86 -0.81 1.17
C ALA A 41 1.91 0.23 0.58
N LEU A 42 0.63 -0.14 0.44
CA LEU A 42 -0.46 0.70 -0.02
C LEU A 42 -1.63 0.59 0.96
N ALA A 43 -2.38 1.67 1.14
CA ALA A 43 -3.68 1.66 1.79
C ALA A 43 -4.78 2.04 0.80
N THR A 44 -6.03 2.13 1.24
CA THR A 44 -7.16 2.57 0.42
C THR A 44 -7.78 3.83 1.00
N THR A 45 -8.54 4.55 0.18
CA THR A 45 -9.28 5.74 0.61
C THR A 45 -10.76 5.62 0.27
N SER A 46 -11.62 5.66 1.29
CA SER A 46 -13.07 5.64 1.11
C SER A 46 -13.57 6.92 0.44
N ALA A 47 -13.03 8.08 0.83
CA ALA A 47 -13.39 9.37 0.24
C ALA A 47 -12.96 9.47 -1.22
N GLY A 48 -11.74 9.03 -1.57
CA GLY A 48 -11.27 9.04 -2.95
C GLY A 48 -12.08 8.08 -3.82
N PHE A 49 -12.42 6.89 -3.30
CA PHE A 49 -13.31 5.97 -3.99
C PHE A 49 -14.71 6.57 -4.19
N ALA A 50 -15.34 7.10 -3.14
CA ALA A 50 -16.68 7.70 -3.22
C ALA A 50 -16.72 8.83 -4.25
N PHE A 51 -15.75 9.76 -4.20
CA PHE A 51 -15.68 10.88 -5.15
C PHE A 51 -15.49 10.41 -6.60
N SER A 52 -14.77 9.30 -6.84
CA SER A 52 -14.63 8.73 -8.19
C SER A 52 -15.92 8.14 -8.76
N LYS A 53 -16.96 7.96 -7.93
CA LYS A 53 -18.26 7.38 -8.30
C LYS A 53 -19.37 8.41 -8.52
N GLY A 54 -19.10 9.70 -8.31
CA GLY A 54 -20.10 10.79 -8.43
C GLY A 54 -20.93 10.96 -7.18
#